data_AF-A0A183HFA5-F1
#
_entry.id   AF-A0A183HFA5-F1
#
_cell.length_a   1.000
_cell.length_b   1.000
_cell.length_c   1.000
_cell.angle_alpha   90.00
_cell.angle_beta   90.00
_cell.angle_gamma   90.00
#
_symmetry.space_group_name_H-M   'P 1'
#
loop_
_entity.id
_entity.type
_entity.pdbx_description
1 polymer ?
#
loop_
_entity_poly.entity_id
_entity_poly.type
_entity_poly.pdbx_seq_one_letter_code
_entity_poly.pdbx_strand_id
1 'polypeptide(L)'
;MIFLEKRNPCEDLRCGPGEQCVISENGKGYISAHCVCPEQCDNFGDSVESSPVCSNDGTDYPSSCHLRAHACKTKHNESIKYYGKCDPCKDFICSAGTVCKVTANRRAECRCSQQCAMHSDPVCATDGNT
;
A
#
# COMPACT_ATOMS: atom_id res chain seq x y z
N MET A 1 31.67 16.23 -34.56
CA MET A 1 31.58 15.93 -33.12
C MET A 1 30.51 14.86 -32.95
N ILE A 2 30.90 13.64 -32.58
CA ILE A 2 29.95 12.55 -32.33
C ILE A 2 29.54 12.70 -30.86
N PHE A 3 28.30 13.11 -30.61
CA PHE A 3 27.72 12.95 -29.27
C PHE A 3 27.52 11.45 -29.08
N LEU A 4 28.36 10.83 -28.25
CA LEU A 4 28.13 9.46 -27.79
C LEU A 4 26.87 9.52 -26.92
N GLU A 5 25.71 9.16 -27.47
CA GLU A 5 24.50 8.98 -26.68
C GLU A 5 24.79 7.91 -25.63
N LYS A 6 25.03 8.35 -24.39
CA LYS A 6 25.24 7.45 -23.27
C LYS A 6 23.88 6.84 -22.94
N ARG A 7 23.62 5.64 -23.44
CA ARG A 7 22.45 4.86 -23.03
C ARG A 7 22.49 4.63 -21.52
N ASN A 8 21.35 4.81 -20.88
CA ASN A 8 21.18 4.49 -19.47
C ASN A 8 21.27 2.96 -19.30
N PRO A 9 22.26 2.41 -18.57
CA PRO A 9 22.41 0.97 -18.44
C PRO A 9 21.25 0.29 -17.69
N CYS A 10 20.43 1.05 -16.96
CA CYS A 10 19.21 0.54 -16.32
C CYS A 10 18.04 0.32 -17.28
N GLU A 11 18.10 0.80 -18.53
CA GLU A 11 17.04 0.56 -19.51
C GLU A 11 17.03 -0.89 -20.01
N ASP A 12 18.22 -1.49 -20.15
CA ASP A 12 18.39 -2.86 -20.63
C ASP A 12 18.49 -3.89 -19.48
N LEU A 13 18.78 -3.43 -18.25
CA LEU A 13 18.99 -4.31 -17.11
C LEU A 13 17.66 -4.78 -16.49
N ARG A 14 17.48 -6.10 -16.39
CA ARG A 14 16.32 -6.72 -15.74
C ARG A 14 16.67 -7.15 -14.32
N CYS A 15 16.28 -6.34 -13.35
CA CYS A 15 16.42 -6.67 -11.93
C CYS A 15 15.34 -7.66 -11.45
N GLY A 16 15.64 -8.37 -10.36
CA GLY A 16 14.74 -9.30 -9.70
C GLY A 16 13.61 -8.64 -8.90
N PRO A 17 12.79 -9.44 -8.21
CA PRO A 17 11.67 -8.95 -7.41
C PRO A 17 12.13 -7.93 -6.36
N GLY A 18 11.50 -6.75 -6.34
CA GLY A 18 11.80 -5.70 -5.35
C GLY A 18 13.17 -5.02 -5.46
N GLU A 19 14.02 -5.44 -6.41
CA GLU A 19 15.32 -4.82 -6.67
C GLU A 19 15.17 -3.50 -7.42
N GLN A 20 16.04 -2.54 -7.10
CA GLN A 20 16.12 -1.26 -7.77
C GLN A 20 17.45 -1.16 -8.52
N CYS A 21 17.38 -0.69 -9.77
CA CYS A 21 18.59 -0.41 -10.55
C CYS A 21 19.24 0.89 -10.08
N VAL A 22 20.53 0.82 -9.74
CA VAL A 22 21.37 1.96 -9.39
C VAL A 22 22.55 2.05 -10.34
N ILE A 23 22.89 3.27 -10.75
CA ILE A 23 23.97 3.55 -11.69
C ILE A 23 25.20 4.02 -10.91
N SER A 24 26.38 3.55 -11.31
CA SER A 24 27.67 4.05 -10.84
C SER A 24 28.29 4.96 -11.89
N GLU A 25 28.75 6.16 -11.51
CA GLU A 25 29.24 7.20 -12.43
C GLU A 25 30.65 7.67 -12.09
N ASN A 26 31.46 8.06 -13.08
CA ASN A 26 32.80 8.65 -12.88
C ASN A 26 32.92 10.11 -13.36
N GLY A 27 31.80 10.84 -13.45
CA GLY A 27 31.76 12.22 -13.95
C GLY A 27 32.04 12.35 -15.46
N LYS A 28 32.56 11.32 -16.12
CA LYS A 28 32.73 11.21 -17.58
C LYS A 28 31.69 10.30 -18.22
N GLY A 29 30.81 9.68 -17.44
CA GLY A 29 29.71 8.83 -17.89
C GLY A 29 29.34 7.75 -16.87
N TYR A 30 28.46 6.85 -17.31
CA TYR A 30 28.09 5.65 -16.57
C TYR A 30 29.24 4.63 -16.63
N ILE A 31 29.62 4.08 -15.48
CA ILE A 31 30.61 3.00 -15.35
C ILE A 31 29.92 1.64 -15.42
N SER A 32 28.83 1.51 -14.69
CA SER A 32 28.05 0.27 -14.56
C SER A 32 26.66 0.56 -13.99
N ALA A 33 25.77 -0.42 -14.08
CA ALA A 33 24.54 -0.45 -13.29
C ALA A 33 24.44 -1.76 -12.52
N HIS A 34 23.86 -1.69 -11.33
CA HIS A 34 23.70 -2.82 -10.42
C HIS A 34 22.27 -2.84 -9.88
N CYS A 35 21.72 -4.03 -9.68
CA CYS A 35 20.45 -4.24 -9.00
C CYS A 35 20.71 -4.40 -7.50
N VAL A 36 20.04 -3.60 -6.68
CA VAL A 36 20.22 -3.61 -5.23
C VAL A 36 18.88 -3.72 -4.51
N CYS A 37 18.86 -4.41 -3.37
CA CYS A 37 17.71 -4.42 -2.47
C CYS A 37 17.66 -3.12 -1.66
N PRO A 38 16.46 -2.59 -1.35
CA PRO A 38 16.32 -1.56 -0.33
C PRO A 38 16.72 -2.14 1.04
N GLU A 39 17.77 -1.60 1.65
CA GLU A 39 18.21 -1.98 3.00
C GLU A 39 17.58 -1.12 4.09
N GLN A 40 17.34 0.16 3.77
CA GLN A 40 16.74 1.15 4.65
C GLN A 40 15.51 1.73 3.97
N CYS A 41 14.47 1.95 4.77
CA CYS A 41 13.23 2.54 4.33
C CYS A 41 12.95 3.75 5.20
N ASP A 42 13.33 4.92 4.70
CA ASP A 42 13.10 6.18 5.37
C ASP A 42 11.60 6.46 5.49
N ASN A 43 11.25 7.19 6.55
CA ASN A 43 9.89 7.65 6.78
C ASN A 43 9.86 9.17 6.66
N PHE A 44 9.30 9.64 5.54
CA PHE A 44 9.12 11.05 5.23
C PHE A 44 7.77 11.59 5.71
N GLY A 45 7.17 10.99 6.75
CA GLY A 45 5.93 11.46 7.35
C GLY A 45 4.71 11.20 6.48
N ASP A 46 4.07 12.27 6.02
CA ASP A 46 2.81 12.26 5.26
C ASP A 46 2.99 11.95 3.76
N SER A 47 4.21 11.66 3.32
CA SER A 47 4.49 11.19 1.96
C SER A 47 3.74 9.89 1.61
N VAL A 48 3.38 9.75 0.34
CA VAL A 48 2.75 8.53 -0.20
C VAL A 48 3.71 7.34 -0.10
N GLU A 49 5.02 7.57 -0.30
CA GLU A 49 6.07 6.55 -0.19
C GLU A 49 6.27 6.01 1.22
N SER A 50 5.83 6.74 2.25
CA SER A 50 5.87 6.31 3.66
C SER A 50 4.51 5.83 4.16
N SER A 51 3.48 5.93 3.32
CA SER A 51 2.13 5.48 3.65
C SER A 51 2.03 3.95 3.55
N PRO A 52 1.21 3.32 4.40
CA PRO A 52 1.04 1.87 4.39
C PRO A 52 0.48 1.38 3.05
N VAL A 53 0.84 0.15 2.67
CA VAL A 53 0.38 -0.50 1.45
C VAL A 53 -0.09 -1.93 1.76
N CYS A 54 -1.05 -2.40 0.98
CA CYS A 54 -1.53 -3.77 1.02
C CYS A 54 -0.98 -4.55 -0.18
N SER A 55 -0.32 -5.67 0.07
CA SER A 55 0.13 -6.56 -0.99
C SER A 55 -1.02 -7.36 -1.60
N ASN A 56 -0.77 -7.98 -2.76
CA ASN A 56 -1.75 -8.87 -3.39
C ASN A 56 -2.14 -10.08 -2.52
N ASP A 57 -1.25 -10.50 -1.64
CA ASP A 57 -1.47 -11.61 -0.71
C ASP A 57 -2.22 -11.17 0.57
N GLY A 58 -2.66 -9.90 0.63
CA GLY A 58 -3.42 -9.38 1.76
C GLY A 58 -2.57 -9.06 2.99
N THR A 59 -1.25 -8.87 2.80
CA THR A 59 -0.34 -8.47 3.87
C THR A 59 -0.14 -6.96 3.87
N ASP A 60 -0.23 -6.35 5.06
CA ASP A 60 0.06 -4.94 5.26
C ASP A 60 1.57 -4.69 5.41
N TYR A 61 2.10 -3.75 4.63
CA TYR A 61 3.46 -3.25 4.77
C TYR A 61 3.45 -1.78 5.22
N PRO A 62 4.39 -1.36 6.08
CA PRO A 62 4.47 0.03 6.54
C PRO A 62 4.62 1.03 5.39
N SER A 63 5.28 0.62 4.30
CA SER A 63 5.42 1.45 3.11
C SER A 63 5.77 0.63 1.86
N SER A 64 5.74 1.26 0.68
CA SER A 64 6.12 0.62 -0.59
C SER A 64 7.59 0.16 -0.60
N CYS A 65 8.47 0.87 0.11
CA CYS A 65 9.87 0.45 0.31
C CYS A 65 9.94 -0.86 1.08
N HIS A 66 9.17 -1.00 2.16
CA HIS A 66 9.18 -2.21 2.99
C HIS A 66 8.69 -3.44 2.21
N LEU A 67 7.67 -3.28 1.37
CA LEU A 67 7.21 -4.34 0.47
C LEU A 67 8.32 -4.75 -0.50
N ARG A 68 8.98 -3.79 -1.16
CA ARG A 68 10.10 -4.08 -2.08
C ARG A 68 11.27 -4.76 -1.36
N ALA A 69 11.62 -4.29 -0.17
CA ALA A 69 12.67 -4.89 0.65
C ALA A 69 12.35 -6.35 1.00
N HIS A 70 11.10 -6.63 1.37
CA HIS A 70 10.64 -7.99 1.63
C HIS A 70 10.70 -8.86 0.38
N ALA A 71 10.10 -8.43 -0.73
CA ALA A 71 10.15 -9.12 -2.03
C ALA A 71 11.59 -9.45 -2.47
N CYS A 72 12.52 -8.51 -2.26
CA CYS A 72 13.93 -8.67 -2.60
C CYS A 72 14.64 -9.72 -1.75
N LYS A 73 14.35 -9.75 -0.45
CA LYS A 73 14.92 -10.71 0.52
C LYS A 73 14.36 -12.11 0.35
N THR A 74 13.07 -12.23 0.08
CA THR A 74 12.39 -13.52 -0.08
C THR A 74 12.47 -14.06 -1.50
N LYS A 75 12.92 -13.24 -2.46
CA LYS A 75 12.88 -13.52 -3.90
C LYS A 75 11.47 -13.89 -4.36
N HIS A 76 10.46 -13.30 -3.72
CA HIS A 76 9.05 -13.49 -4.03
C HIS A 76 8.50 -12.27 -4.76
N ASN A 77 7.74 -12.49 -5.83
CA ASN A 77 7.09 -11.42 -6.56
C ASN A 77 5.84 -10.97 -5.80
N GLU A 78 5.97 -9.87 -5.08
CA GLU A 78 4.84 -9.18 -4.46
C GLU A 78 4.56 -7.87 -5.19
N SER A 79 3.28 -7.60 -5.41
CA SER A 79 2.79 -6.34 -5.96
C SER A 79 1.88 -5.65 -4.95
N ILE A 80 1.84 -4.32 -5.04
CA ILE A 80 0.87 -3.51 -4.30
C ILE A 80 -0.49 -3.75 -4.93
N LYS A 81 -1.43 -4.29 -4.14
CA LYS A 81 -2.83 -4.39 -4.53
C LYS A 81 -3.57 -3.09 -4.24
N TYR A 82 -3.28 -2.49 -3.10
CA TYR A 82 -3.87 -1.21 -2.70
C TYR A 82 -2.87 -0.31 -1.99
N TYR A 83 -2.96 0.99 -2.27
CA TYR A 83 -2.37 2.01 -1.42
C TYR A 83 -3.27 2.22 -0.20
N GLY A 84 -2.68 2.26 0.99
CA GLY A 84 -3.36 2.12 2.27
C GLY A 84 -3.44 0.66 2.75
N LYS A 85 -3.91 0.47 3.99
CA LYS A 85 -4.05 -0.85 4.63
C LYS A 85 -5.00 -1.78 3.89
N CYS A 86 -4.86 -3.09 4.07
CA CYS A 86 -5.71 -4.11 3.50
C CYS A 86 -7.16 -3.97 3.99
N ASP A 87 -7.34 -3.72 5.29
CA ASP A 87 -8.63 -3.42 5.91
C ASP A 87 -8.67 -1.98 6.47
N PRO A 88 -9.31 -1.04 5.77
CA PRO A 88 -9.54 0.32 6.26
C PRO A 88 -10.36 0.41 7.55
N CYS A 89 -11.18 -0.60 7.87
CA CYS A 89 -12.02 -0.59 9.07
C CYS A 89 -11.29 -1.02 10.34
N LYS A 90 -10.10 -1.62 10.23
CA LYS A 90 -9.35 -2.19 11.36
C LYS A 90 -9.08 -1.18 12.49
N ASP A 91 -8.81 0.08 12.12
CA ASP A 91 -8.53 1.17 13.06
C ASP A 91 -9.64 2.24 13.07
N PHE A 92 -10.78 1.96 12.43
CA PHE A 92 -11.86 2.93 12.29
C PHE A 92 -12.92 2.71 13.38
N ILE A 93 -13.04 3.67 14.30
CA ILE A 93 -13.98 3.58 15.42
C ILE A 93 -15.32 4.21 15.01
N CYS A 94 -16.37 3.42 15.10
CA CYS A 94 -17.74 3.83 14.84
C CYS A 94 -18.51 4.16 16.12
N SER A 95 -19.48 5.08 16.03
CA SER A 95 -20.40 5.39 17.12
C SER A 95 -21.26 4.17 17.49
N ALA A 96 -21.75 4.14 18.72
CA ALA A 96 -22.64 3.09 19.21
C ALA A 96 -23.82 2.84 18.25
N GLY A 97 -24.12 1.57 17.97
CA GLY A 97 -25.18 1.17 17.04
C GLY A 97 -24.78 1.15 15.55
N THR A 98 -23.54 1.53 15.22
CA THR A 98 -23.01 1.47 13.86
C THR A 98 -21.82 0.52 13.75
N VAL A 99 -21.67 -0.10 12.58
CA VAL A 99 -20.60 -1.02 12.23
C VAL A 99 -19.80 -0.45 11.06
N CYS A 100 -18.48 -0.58 11.11
CA CYS A 100 -17.64 -0.16 10.00
C CYS A 100 -17.82 -1.12 8.81
N LYS A 101 -18.01 -0.57 7.63
CA LYS A 101 -18.04 -1.29 6.35
C LYS A 101 -17.10 -0.60 5.37
N VAL A 102 -16.36 -1.42 4.62
CA VAL A 102 -15.48 -0.95 3.54
C VAL A 102 -16.33 -0.80 2.28
N THR A 103 -16.34 0.39 1.68
CA THR A 103 -17.09 0.66 0.44
C THR A 103 -16.37 0.13 -0.81
N ALA A 104 -17.05 0.17 -1.96
CA ALA A 104 -16.45 -0.18 -3.25
C ALA A 104 -15.19 0.64 -3.58
N ASN A 105 -15.11 1.89 -3.09
CA ASN A 105 -13.95 2.78 -3.24
C ASN A 105 -12.91 2.58 -2.12
N ARG A 106 -13.00 1.49 -1.35
CA ARG A 106 -12.17 1.18 -0.19
C ARG A 106 -12.10 2.26 0.89
N ARG A 107 -13.20 2.96 1.14
CA ARG A 107 -13.30 3.86 2.28
C ARG A 107 -13.98 3.16 3.44
N ALA A 108 -13.50 3.39 4.65
CA ALA A 108 -14.18 2.99 5.86
C ALA A 108 -15.40 3.91 6.07
N GLU A 109 -16.59 3.32 6.17
CA GLU A 109 -17.83 4.05 6.48
C GLU A 109 -18.61 3.33 7.57
N CYS A 110 -19.07 4.08 8.57
CA CYS A 110 -19.98 3.55 9.59
C CYS A 110 -21.40 3.49 9.02
N ARG A 111 -22.01 2.31 9.10
CA ARG A 111 -23.41 2.07 8.72
C ARG A 111 -24.15 1.44 9.89
N CYS A 112 -25.45 1.64 10.00
CA CYS A 112 -26.23 1.01 11.07
C CYS A 112 -26.05 -0.51 11.05
N SER A 113 -25.92 -1.11 12.23
CA SER A 113 -25.96 -2.57 12.34
C SER A 113 -27.34 -3.05 11.85
N GLN A 114 -27.39 -3.90 10.83
CA GLN A 114 -28.64 -4.58 10.44
C GLN A 114 -29.01 -5.70 11.42
N GLN A 115 -28.09 -6.08 12.31
CA GLN A 115 -28.41 -6.92 13.44
C GLN A 115 -28.98 -6.02 14.54
N CYS A 116 -30.27 -5.73 14.43
CA CYS A 116 -31.04 -5.39 15.61
C CYS A 116 -31.00 -6.61 16.54
N ALA A 117 -30.62 -6.42 17.80
CA ALA A 117 -30.93 -7.44 18.79
C ALA A 117 -32.43 -7.69 18.72
N MET A 118 -32.87 -8.95 18.65
CA MET A 118 -34.27 -9.33 18.80
C MET A 118 -34.71 -9.12 20.26
N HIS A 119 -34.44 -7.94 20.80
CA HIS A 119 -35.04 -7.43 22.01
C HIS A 119 -36.29 -6.69 21.54
N SER A 120 -37.41 -7.40 21.66
CA SER A 120 -38.75 -6.99 21.24
C SER A 120 -39.33 -5.89 22.13
N ASP A 121 -38.55 -4.87 22.45
CA ASP A 121 -39.04 -3.70 23.16
C ASP A 121 -39.65 -2.76 22.10
N PRO A 122 -40.99 -2.62 22.02
CA PRO A 122 -41.61 -1.80 21.01
C PRO A 122 -41.19 -0.34 21.21
N VAL A 123 -40.63 0.26 20.17
CA VAL A 123 -40.35 1.69 20.10
C VAL A 123 -41.46 2.35 19.27
N CYS A 124 -42.03 3.44 19.77
CA CYS A 124 -43.05 4.19 19.04
C CYS A 124 -42.36 5.00 17.94
N ALA A 125 -42.64 4.68 16.67
CA ALA A 125 -42.13 5.44 15.55
C ALA A 125 -42.91 6.76 15.40
N THR A 126 -42.22 7.81 14.99
CA THR A 126 -42.80 9.16 14.83
C THR A 126 -43.86 9.24 13.72
N ASP A 127 -43.96 8.21 12.87
CA ASP A 127 -44.96 8.05 11.81
C ASP A 127 -46.21 7.27 12.24
N GLY A 128 -46.32 6.91 13.53
CA GLY A 128 -47.53 6.30 14.09
C GLY A 128 -47.70 4.81 13.78
N ASN A 129 -46.71 4.15 13.18
CA ASN A 129 -46.68 2.70 13.07
C ASN A 129 -45.87 2.08 14.23
N THR A 130 -46.30 0.91 14.69
CA THR A 130 -45.60 0.08 15.69
C THR A 130 -44.98 -1.13 15.02
#